data_AF-A0A1R3K8S5-F1
#
_entry.id   AF-A0A1R3K8S5-F1
#
_cell.length_a   1.000
_cell.length_b   1.000
_cell.length_c   1.000
_cell.angle_alpha   90.00
_cell.angle_beta   90.00
_cell.angle_gamma   90.00
#
_symmetry.space_group_name_H-M   'P 1'
#
loop_
_entity.id
_entity.type
_entity.pdbx_description
1 polymer ?
#
loop_
_entity_poly.entity_id
_entity_poly.type
_entity_poly.pdbx_seq_one_letter_code
_entity_poly.pdbx_strand_id
1 'polypeptide(L)'
;MAATAASSLQIAAARPCISSSHRVKAGAIVLGVSSKCLPWTKLASSHSKRAFIAGVADDIGYGWAIAKSLAAAGAEILVGTWVPALSIFETSLQRGKFDESRILPDGSLMEITKIYPLDAVFDNPDDVPEDIKTNRRYAAYTNWTVQEVAESVKQDFGSIDILVHSLANGPEVLAFEAGRKHKIRVNTVSAGPLKSRAAKAIGFIDTMVEYSKANAPLQKELSADEVGNTVAFLASPLASAITGAVIYVDNGLNAMGVGVDSPIFNDLNIPSDKH
;
A
#
# COMPACT_ATOMS: atom_id res chain seq x y z
N MET A 1 0.25 -13.97 25.67
CA MET A 1 -0.18 -12.59 25.42
C MET A 1 0.27 -12.23 24.02
N ALA A 2 -0.68 -12.17 23.09
CA ALA A 2 -0.45 -12.02 21.66
C ALA A 2 -0.09 -10.56 21.31
N ALA A 3 0.92 -10.37 20.46
CA ALA A 3 1.19 -9.10 19.81
C ALA A 3 0.76 -9.21 18.34
N THR A 4 -0.51 -8.89 18.08
CA THR A 4 -0.98 -8.56 16.73
C THR A 4 -0.41 -7.21 16.34
N ALA A 5 0.80 -7.21 15.76
CA ALA A 5 1.28 -6.07 14.98
C ALA A 5 0.52 -6.06 13.64
N ALA A 6 -0.72 -5.56 13.66
CA ALA A 6 -1.48 -5.33 12.45
C ALA A 6 -0.82 -4.18 11.68
N SER A 7 -0.16 -4.51 10.57
CA SER A 7 0.18 -3.54 9.54
C SER A 7 -1.13 -3.11 8.86
N SER A 8 -1.83 -2.13 9.43
CA SER A 8 -3.00 -1.53 8.79
C SER A 8 -2.55 -0.51 7.76
N LEU A 9 -2.64 -0.89 6.48
CA LEU A 9 -2.38 0.02 5.37
C LEU A 9 -3.65 0.83 5.07
N GLN A 10 -3.63 2.15 5.25
CA GLN A 10 -4.80 3.00 4.98
C GLN A 10 -4.71 3.69 3.63
N ILE A 11 -5.84 3.77 2.92
CA ILE A 11 -5.96 4.40 1.60
C ILE A 11 -7.11 5.40 1.65
N ALA A 12 -6.85 6.64 1.26
CA ALA A 12 -7.88 7.65 1.03
C ALA A 12 -7.90 8.05 -0.46
N ALA A 13 -9.08 8.05 -1.09
CA ALA A 13 -9.24 8.40 -2.52
C ALA A 13 -10.45 9.29 -2.79
N ALA A 14 -10.25 10.35 -3.58
CA ALA A 14 -11.30 11.29 -4.00
C ALA A 14 -12.14 10.75 -5.18
N ARG A 15 -13.43 11.11 -5.24
CA ARG A 15 -14.32 10.72 -6.36
C ARG A 15 -14.08 11.59 -7.62
N PRO A 16 -13.96 11.01 -8.82
CA PRO A 16 -14.23 11.75 -10.05
C PRO A 16 -15.75 11.93 -10.24
N CYS A 17 -16.16 13.11 -10.69
CA CYS A 17 -17.54 13.36 -11.12
C CYS A 17 -17.79 12.61 -12.43
N ILE A 18 -18.72 11.65 -12.42
CA ILE A 18 -19.15 10.94 -13.63
C ILE A 18 -20.66 11.16 -13.80
N SER A 19 -21.03 11.75 -14.94
CA SER A 19 -22.42 11.90 -15.39
C SER A 19 -23.00 10.55 -15.81
N SER A 20 -24.21 10.27 -15.34
CA SER A 20 -24.92 8.99 -15.52
C SER A 20 -25.31 8.70 -16.97
N SER A 21 -25.18 7.46 -17.43
CA SER A 21 -26.20 6.84 -18.29
C SER A 21 -26.13 5.30 -18.33
N HIS A 22 -27.32 4.72 -18.08
CA HIS A 22 -27.91 3.43 -18.49
C HIS A 22 -27.48 2.08 -17.86
N ARG A 23 -28.53 1.31 -17.50
CA ARG A 23 -28.55 -0.03 -16.89
C ARG A 23 -28.45 -1.13 -17.95
N VAL A 24 -27.80 -2.24 -17.65
CA VAL A 24 -27.97 -3.53 -18.33
C VAL A 24 -28.07 -4.68 -17.31
N LYS A 25 -28.91 -5.67 -17.63
CA LYS A 25 -29.29 -6.83 -16.80
C LYS A 25 -28.19 -7.90 -16.72
N ALA A 26 -28.15 -8.60 -15.57
CA ALA A 26 -27.18 -9.65 -15.25
C ALA A 26 -27.51 -11.01 -15.91
N GLY A 27 -26.45 -11.70 -16.35
CA GLY A 27 -26.43 -13.13 -16.67
C GLY A 27 -25.05 -13.68 -16.32
N ALA A 28 -24.98 -14.71 -15.48
CA ALA A 28 -23.74 -15.32 -15.03
C ALA A 28 -23.14 -16.20 -16.14
N ILE A 29 -21.88 -15.98 -16.48
CA ILE A 29 -21.07 -16.88 -17.33
C ILE A 29 -19.74 -17.09 -16.60
N VAL A 30 -19.44 -18.36 -16.29
CA VAL A 30 -18.10 -18.79 -15.85
C VAL A 30 -17.25 -18.95 -17.11
N LEU A 31 -16.23 -18.11 -17.28
CA LEU A 31 -15.26 -18.20 -18.36
C LEU A 31 -13.88 -18.53 -17.77
N GLY A 32 -13.25 -19.59 -18.29
CA GLY A 32 -11.88 -19.95 -17.98
C GLY A 32 -10.92 -18.80 -18.29
N VAL A 33 -10.03 -18.50 -17.34
CA VAL A 33 -9.14 -17.35 -17.43
C VAL A 33 -7.89 -17.73 -18.22
N SER A 34 -7.73 -17.13 -19.40
CA SER A 34 -6.45 -17.07 -20.11
C SER A 34 -5.56 -16.02 -19.45
N SER A 35 -4.33 -16.39 -19.11
CA SER A 35 -3.34 -15.65 -18.30
C SER A 35 -2.68 -14.45 -19.01
N LYS A 36 -3.42 -13.73 -19.85
CA LYS A 36 -2.94 -12.46 -20.43
C LYS A 36 -3.62 -11.30 -19.73
N CYS A 37 -2.90 -10.65 -18.80
CA CYS A 37 -3.32 -9.44 -18.09
C CYS A 37 -3.88 -8.39 -19.06
N LEU A 38 -5.19 -8.15 -18.99
CA LEU A 38 -5.85 -7.03 -19.66
C LEU A 38 -5.76 -5.78 -18.75
N PRO A 39 -5.57 -4.57 -19.32
CA PRO A 39 -5.31 -3.35 -18.55
C PRO A 39 -6.63 -2.73 -18.04
N TRP A 40 -7.26 -3.35 -17.05
CA TRP A 40 -8.43 -2.79 -16.37
C TRP A 40 -8.08 -1.67 -15.37
N THR A 41 -6.79 -1.42 -15.17
CA THR A 41 -6.25 -0.53 -14.14
C THR A 41 -6.18 0.93 -14.54
N LYS A 42 -6.44 1.31 -15.79
CA LYS A 42 -6.29 2.71 -16.20
C LYS A 42 -7.25 3.57 -15.36
N LEU A 43 -6.71 4.43 -14.51
CA LEU A 43 -7.47 5.41 -13.73
C LEU A 43 -8.13 6.35 -14.74
N ALA A 44 -9.34 6.01 -15.18
CA ALA A 44 -10.04 6.67 -16.28
C ALA A 44 -10.39 8.12 -15.89
N SER A 45 -9.50 9.03 -16.25
CA SER A 45 -9.60 10.47 -16.07
C SER A 45 -8.82 11.13 -17.21
N SER A 46 -9.32 12.27 -17.71
CA SER A 46 -8.62 13.07 -18.73
C SER A 46 -7.33 13.72 -18.20
N HIS A 47 -7.12 13.69 -16.89
CA HIS A 47 -5.93 14.16 -16.18
C HIS A 47 -5.33 13.03 -15.34
N SER A 48 -4.00 12.91 -15.33
CA SER A 48 -3.28 11.97 -14.47
C SER A 48 -3.65 12.20 -13.01
N LYS A 49 -3.94 11.12 -12.28
CA LYS A 49 -4.25 11.16 -10.85
C LYS A 49 -2.96 11.22 -10.05
N ARG A 50 -2.93 12.01 -8.97
CA ARG A 50 -1.73 12.15 -8.15
C ARG A 50 -1.85 11.36 -6.85
N ALA A 51 -0.87 10.50 -6.59
CA ALA A 51 -0.80 9.70 -5.38
C ALA A 51 0.38 10.13 -4.50
N PHE A 52 0.11 10.34 -3.21
CA PHE A 52 1.15 10.48 -2.19
C PHE A 52 1.22 9.20 -1.36
N ILE A 53 2.38 8.54 -1.38
CA ILE A 53 2.63 7.30 -0.63
C ILE A 53 3.60 7.59 0.51
N ALA A 54 3.08 7.62 1.73
CA ALA A 54 3.85 7.79 2.95
C ALA A 54 4.43 6.45 3.42
N GLY A 55 5.76 6.37 3.58
CA GLY A 55 6.44 5.19 4.13
C GLY A 55 7.09 4.29 3.08
N VAL A 56 7.75 4.87 2.07
CA VAL A 56 8.61 4.13 1.13
C VAL A 56 10.07 4.45 1.43
N ALA A 57 10.89 3.42 1.65
CA ALA A 57 12.31 3.58 2.00
C ALA A 57 13.24 2.60 1.27
N ASP A 58 12.68 1.62 0.56
CA ASP A 58 13.34 0.62 -0.29
C ASP A 58 12.30 0.02 -1.25
N ASP A 59 12.72 -0.94 -2.07
CA ASP A 59 11.91 -1.58 -3.11
C ASP A 59 11.28 -2.91 -2.70
N ILE A 60 11.31 -3.27 -1.41
CA ILE A 60 10.87 -4.57 -0.90
C ILE A 60 9.53 -4.44 -0.16
N GLY A 61 9.24 -3.29 0.43
CA GLY A 61 8.02 -3.04 1.21
C GLY A 61 6.74 -2.89 0.38
N TYR A 62 5.58 -2.97 1.04
CA TYR A 62 4.27 -2.74 0.41
C TYR A 62 4.15 -1.36 -0.23
N GLY A 63 4.71 -0.31 0.39
CA GLY A 63 4.68 1.05 -0.17
C GLY A 63 5.24 1.12 -1.59
N TRP A 64 6.31 0.37 -1.88
CA TRP A 64 6.89 0.29 -3.23
C TRP A 64 5.97 -0.42 -4.22
N ALA A 65 5.45 -1.59 -3.86
CA ALA A 65 4.54 -2.35 -4.73
C ALA A 65 3.23 -1.58 -5.02
N ILE A 66 2.75 -0.80 -4.05
CA ILE A 66 1.61 0.10 -4.22
C ILE A 66 1.95 1.23 -5.19
N ALA A 67 3.09 1.90 -5.00
CA ALA A 67 3.55 2.95 -5.92
C ALA A 67 3.64 2.42 -7.35
N LYS A 68 4.20 1.21 -7.53
CA LYS A 68 4.30 0.52 -8.82
C LYS A 68 2.93 0.24 -9.45
N SER A 69 1.99 -0.25 -8.65
CA SER A 69 0.63 -0.58 -9.12
C SER A 69 -0.15 0.69 -9.50
N LEU A 70 0.01 1.77 -8.74
CA LEU A 70 -0.60 3.07 -9.04
C LEU A 70 0.04 3.72 -10.28
N ALA A 71 1.36 3.62 -10.44
CA ALA A 71 2.07 4.08 -11.63
C ALA A 71 1.62 3.33 -12.89
N ALA A 72 1.51 1.99 -12.81
CA ALA A 72 0.96 1.16 -13.88
C ALA A 72 -0.51 1.50 -14.21
N ALA A 73 -1.26 2.01 -13.23
CA ALA A 73 -2.62 2.52 -13.40
C ALA A 73 -2.67 3.94 -14.01
N GLY A 74 -1.50 4.57 -14.23
CA GLY A 74 -1.33 5.89 -14.80
C GLY A 74 -1.35 7.04 -13.80
N ALA A 75 -1.08 6.78 -12.50
CA ALA A 75 -0.95 7.82 -11.49
C ALA A 75 0.45 8.44 -11.47
N GLU A 76 0.52 9.74 -11.22
CA GLU A 76 1.73 10.45 -10.85
C GLU A 76 2.09 10.14 -9.39
N ILE A 77 3.36 9.81 -9.13
CA ILE A 77 3.81 9.25 -7.85
C ILE A 77 4.63 10.26 -7.06
N LEU A 78 4.11 10.65 -5.91
CA LEU A 78 4.82 11.35 -4.85
C LEU A 78 5.10 10.40 -3.69
N VAL A 79 6.28 10.48 -3.10
CA VAL A 79 6.69 9.59 -2.02
C VAL A 79 7.10 10.39 -0.79
N GLY A 80 6.62 9.99 0.39
CA GLY A 80 7.15 10.41 1.68
C GLY A 80 8.11 9.34 2.22
N THR A 81 9.38 9.68 2.39
CA THR A 81 10.43 8.77 2.87
C THR A 81 10.92 9.20 4.25
N TRP A 82 11.08 8.23 5.14
CA TRP A 82 11.57 8.47 6.49
C TRP A 82 12.93 9.17 6.50
N VAL A 83 13.06 10.28 7.23
CA VAL A 83 14.23 11.17 7.18
C VAL A 83 15.57 10.43 7.38
N PRO A 84 15.72 9.53 8.38
CA PRO A 84 16.93 8.70 8.54
C PRO A 84 17.26 7.76 7.38
N ALA A 85 16.30 7.39 6.54
CA ALA A 85 16.49 6.50 5.40
C ALA A 85 16.62 7.25 4.05
N LEU A 86 16.28 8.53 4.02
CA LEU A 86 16.13 9.32 2.80
C LEU A 86 17.38 9.33 1.92
N SER A 87 18.53 9.72 2.48
CA SER A 87 19.80 9.79 1.73
C SER A 87 20.18 8.47 1.04
N ILE A 88 19.95 7.33 1.71
CA ILE A 88 20.26 6.00 1.17
C ILE A 88 19.28 5.64 0.07
N PHE A 89 18.00 5.96 0.26
CA PHE A 89 16.95 5.73 -0.73
C PHE A 89 17.21 6.51 -2.02
N GLU A 90 17.43 7.83 -1.92
CA GLU A 90 17.72 8.69 -3.06
C GLU A 90 19.00 8.27 -3.78
N THR A 91 20.08 7.99 -3.04
CA THR A 91 21.34 7.53 -3.62
C THR A 91 21.17 6.19 -4.36
N SER A 92 20.37 5.28 -3.81
CA SER A 92 20.13 3.97 -4.43
C SER A 92 19.29 4.11 -5.71
N LEU A 93 18.28 4.97 -5.69
CA LEU A 93 17.46 5.30 -6.85
C LEU A 93 18.30 5.95 -7.96
N GLN A 94 19.11 6.95 -7.63
CA GLN A 94 19.99 7.64 -8.60
C GLN A 94 21.04 6.72 -9.22
N ARG A 95 21.53 5.72 -8.47
CA ARG A 95 22.50 4.73 -8.95
C ARG A 95 21.86 3.58 -9.73
N GLY A 96 20.54 3.62 -9.97
CA GLY A 96 19.82 2.59 -10.71
C GLY A 96 19.65 1.27 -9.96
N LYS A 97 19.88 1.23 -8.63
CA LYS A 97 19.72 -0.01 -7.85
C LYS A 97 18.29 -0.55 -7.86
N PHE A 98 17.32 0.31 -8.13
CA PHE A 98 15.90 -0.04 -8.18
C PHE A 98 15.38 -0.17 -9.62
N ASP A 99 16.22 -0.10 -10.65
CA ASP A 99 15.74 -0.06 -12.04
C ASP A 99 14.97 -1.32 -12.43
N GLU A 100 15.42 -2.49 -11.98
CA GLU A 100 14.70 -3.75 -12.21
C GLU A 100 13.33 -3.75 -11.50
N SER A 101 13.28 -3.32 -10.24
CA SER A 101 12.03 -3.29 -9.47
C SER A 101 11.06 -2.18 -9.91
N ARG A 102 11.54 -1.19 -10.67
CA ARG A 102 10.74 -0.13 -11.31
C ARG A 102 10.04 -0.56 -12.60
N ILE A 103 10.41 -1.68 -13.22
CA ILE A 103 9.81 -2.11 -14.50
C ILE A 103 8.30 -2.36 -14.32
N LEU A 104 7.50 -1.59 -15.04
CA LEU A 104 6.04 -1.69 -15.11
C LEU A 104 5.61 -2.79 -16.08
N PRO A 105 4.34 -3.25 -16.03
CA PRO A 105 3.84 -4.30 -16.93
C PRO A 105 3.93 -3.98 -18.43
N ASP A 106 3.97 -2.70 -18.80
CA ASP A 106 4.15 -2.24 -20.19
C ASP A 106 5.62 -2.14 -20.63
N GLY A 107 6.56 -2.50 -19.75
CA GLY A 107 8.00 -2.44 -19.98
C GLY A 107 8.63 -1.08 -19.71
N SER A 108 7.85 -0.05 -19.37
CA SER A 108 8.38 1.25 -18.95
C SER A 108 8.89 1.22 -17.51
N LEU A 109 9.64 2.23 -17.09
CA LEU A 109 10.08 2.36 -15.70
C LEU A 109 9.11 3.26 -14.92
N MET A 110 8.74 2.85 -13.72
CA MET A 110 8.07 3.70 -12.74
C MET A 110 8.90 4.96 -12.51
N GLU A 111 8.27 6.12 -12.64
CA GLU A 111 8.86 7.41 -12.29
C GLU A 111 8.32 7.87 -10.94
N ILE A 112 9.22 8.26 -10.05
CA ILE A 112 8.88 8.96 -8.80
C ILE A 112 9.07 10.44 -9.08
N THR A 113 7.96 11.19 -9.09
CA THR A 113 7.97 12.59 -9.50
C THR A 113 8.64 13.48 -8.46
N LYS A 114 8.39 13.23 -7.17
CA LYS A 114 9.07 13.91 -6.08
C LYS A 114 9.12 13.04 -4.83
N ILE A 115 10.26 13.12 -4.14
CA ILE A 115 10.47 12.49 -2.82
C ILE A 115 10.47 13.61 -1.79
N TYR A 116 9.68 13.43 -0.73
CA TYR A 116 9.61 14.33 0.41
C TYR A 116 10.25 13.66 1.63
N PRO A 117 11.12 14.35 2.38
CA PRO A 117 11.47 13.92 3.72
C PRO A 117 10.19 13.92 4.56
N LEU A 118 9.92 12.84 5.29
CA LEU A 118 8.73 12.73 6.13
C LEU A 118 9.06 11.99 7.41
N ASP A 119 8.65 12.54 8.55
CA ASP A 119 8.51 11.80 9.79
C ASP A 119 7.09 11.97 10.32
N ALA A 120 6.27 10.95 10.06
CA ALA A 120 4.85 10.96 10.39
C ALA A 120 4.55 10.83 11.90
N VAL A 121 5.58 10.72 12.74
CA VAL A 121 5.44 10.80 14.20
C VAL A 121 5.14 12.24 14.66
N PHE A 122 5.58 13.25 13.89
CA PHE A 122 5.47 14.65 14.27
C PHE A 122 4.51 15.37 13.33
N ASP A 123 3.37 15.82 13.88
CA ASP A 123 2.36 16.53 13.11
C ASP A 123 2.86 17.94 12.72
N ASN A 124 3.43 18.66 13.69
CA ASN A 124 3.87 20.05 13.53
C ASN A 124 5.33 20.24 13.99
N PRO A 125 6.04 21.28 13.53
CA PRO A 125 7.41 21.59 13.96
C PRO A 125 7.57 21.78 15.47
N ASP A 126 6.52 22.26 16.13
CA ASP A 126 6.49 22.49 17.57
C ASP A 126 6.44 21.18 18.37
N ASP A 127 5.98 20.08 17.76
CA ASP A 127 5.93 18.76 18.39
C ASP A 127 7.29 18.06 18.42
N VAL A 128 8.28 18.61 17.71
CA VAL A 128 9.59 17.98 17.54
C VAL A 128 10.49 18.26 18.76
N PRO A 129 10.94 17.21 19.48
CA PRO A 129 11.91 17.34 20.56
C PRO A 129 13.27 17.88 20.09
N GLU A 130 13.95 18.61 20.96
CA GLU A 130 15.21 19.29 20.62
C GLU A 130 16.35 18.31 20.26
N ASP A 131 16.36 17.11 20.84
CA ASP A 131 17.30 16.04 20.51
C ASP A 131 17.09 15.49 19.09
N ILE A 132 15.85 15.50 18.59
CA ILE A 132 15.55 15.15 17.20
C ILE A 132 15.97 16.27 16.25
N LYS A 133 15.70 17.55 16.59
CA LYS A 133 16.13 18.69 15.76
C LYS A 133 17.65 18.75 15.59
N THR A 134 18.38 18.45 16.65
CA THR A 134 19.86 18.46 16.66
C THR A 134 20.47 17.16 16.11
N ASN A 135 19.66 16.13 15.83
CA ASN A 135 20.13 14.89 15.25
C ASN A 135 20.68 15.13 13.83
N ARG A 136 21.91 14.69 13.58
CA ARG A 136 22.59 14.86 12.28
C ARG A 136 21.78 14.38 11.08
N ARG A 137 20.95 13.34 11.24
CA ARG A 137 20.12 12.81 10.15
C ARG A 137 18.96 13.74 9.79
N TYR A 138 18.42 14.47 10.77
CA TYR A 138 17.31 15.41 10.58
C TYR A 138 17.81 16.80 10.20
N ALA A 139 18.94 17.24 10.75
CA ALA A 139 19.53 18.56 10.48
C ALA A 139 19.90 18.80 8.99
N ALA A 140 20.01 17.72 8.19
CA ALA A 140 20.27 17.82 6.75
C ALA A 140 19.02 18.14 5.91
N TYR A 141 17.84 18.11 6.52
CA TYR A 141 16.56 18.26 5.82
C TYR A 141 15.66 19.26 6.57
N THR A 142 14.80 19.93 5.82
CA THR A 142 13.74 20.79 6.34
C THR A 142 12.39 20.29 5.84
N ASN A 143 11.30 20.82 6.40
CA ASN A 143 9.93 20.55 5.96
C ASN A 143 9.58 19.06 5.94
N TRP A 144 9.73 18.40 7.08
CA TRP A 144 9.59 16.95 7.20
C TRP A 144 8.53 16.50 8.19
N THR A 145 7.92 17.42 8.94
CA THR A 145 6.71 17.13 9.73
C THR A 145 5.50 16.97 8.80
N VAL A 146 4.41 16.35 9.29
CA VAL A 146 3.21 16.09 8.48
C VAL A 146 2.63 17.38 7.89
N GLN A 147 2.53 18.45 8.70
CA GLN A 147 2.03 19.74 8.26
C GLN A 147 2.91 20.34 7.16
N GLU A 148 4.22 20.42 7.37
CA GLU A 148 5.14 21.04 6.41
C GLU A 148 5.20 20.27 5.08
N VAL A 149 5.13 18.94 5.12
CA VAL A 149 5.06 18.11 3.91
C VAL A 149 3.74 18.34 3.18
N ALA A 150 2.61 18.40 3.90
CA ALA A 150 1.31 18.70 3.28
C ALA A 150 1.29 20.10 2.63
N GLU A 151 1.89 21.11 3.28
CA GLU A 151 2.05 22.45 2.73
C GLU A 151 2.98 22.47 1.51
N SER A 152 4.09 21.74 1.55
CA SER A 152 5.03 21.62 0.44
C SER A 152 4.36 20.95 -0.77
N VAL A 153 3.63 19.85 -0.57
CA VAL A 153 2.84 19.18 -1.63
C VAL A 153 1.78 20.13 -2.20
N LYS A 154 1.10 20.90 -1.35
CA LYS A 154 0.11 21.90 -1.81
C LYS A 154 0.76 23.01 -2.62
N GLN A 155 1.95 23.48 -2.24
CA GLN A 155 2.68 24.50 -2.97
C GLN A 155 3.17 23.99 -4.32
N ASP A 156 3.72 22.78 -4.35
CA ASP A 156 4.30 22.18 -5.57
C ASP A 156 3.23 21.74 -6.58
N PHE A 157 2.13 21.17 -6.08
CA PHE A 157 1.20 20.39 -6.89
C PHE A 157 -0.28 20.77 -6.70
N GLY A 158 -0.58 21.66 -5.75
CA GLY A 158 -1.95 22.08 -5.40
C GLY A 158 -2.70 21.05 -4.58
N SER A 159 -3.03 19.91 -5.19
CA SER A 159 -3.79 18.84 -4.55
C SER A 159 -3.34 17.45 -4.99
N ILE A 160 -3.70 16.45 -4.18
CA ILE A 160 -3.54 15.03 -4.47
C ILE A 160 -4.93 14.37 -4.57
N ASP A 161 -5.00 13.25 -5.28
CA ASP A 161 -6.23 12.46 -5.43
C ASP A 161 -6.24 11.23 -4.52
N ILE A 162 -5.06 10.68 -4.23
CA ILE A 162 -4.85 9.42 -3.52
C ILE A 162 -3.80 9.65 -2.43
N LEU A 163 -4.13 9.25 -1.20
CA LEU A 163 -3.19 9.16 -0.09
C LEU A 163 -3.06 7.70 0.33
N VAL A 164 -1.83 7.21 0.39
CA VAL A 164 -1.51 5.88 0.90
C VAL A 164 -0.64 6.03 2.15
N HIS A 165 -1.06 5.37 3.22
CA HIS A 165 -0.31 5.28 4.47
C HIS A 165 0.24 3.87 4.62
N SER A 166 1.55 3.69 4.35
CA SER A 166 2.25 2.41 4.42
C SER A 166 3.30 2.31 5.53
N LEU A 167 3.10 3.07 6.60
CA LEU A 167 3.88 3.01 7.83
C LEU A 167 3.04 2.42 8.98
N ALA A 168 3.69 1.85 9.98
CA ALA A 168 3.02 1.27 11.16
C ALA A 168 2.73 2.35 12.21
N ASN A 169 1.70 2.15 13.04
CA ASN A 169 1.31 3.02 14.17
C ASN A 169 0.81 4.43 13.80
N GLY A 170 0.10 4.60 12.68
CA GLY A 170 -0.60 5.84 12.37
C GLY A 170 -2.02 5.90 12.95
N PRO A 171 -2.55 7.10 13.25
CA PRO A 171 -3.95 7.28 13.65
C PRO A 171 -4.89 6.90 12.50
N GLU A 172 -6.04 6.30 12.83
CA GLU A 172 -7.00 5.91 11.78
C GLU A 172 -7.72 7.12 11.18
N VAL A 173 -7.70 7.24 9.86
CA VAL A 173 -8.53 8.23 9.16
C VAL A 173 -9.98 7.78 9.18
N LEU A 174 -10.87 8.61 9.71
CA LEU A 174 -12.28 8.26 9.86
C LEU A 174 -13.05 8.42 8.55
N ALA A 175 -13.49 7.28 7.97
CA ALA A 175 -14.25 7.23 6.73
C ALA A 175 -15.54 8.09 6.75
N PHE A 176 -16.22 8.17 7.90
CA PHE A 176 -17.45 8.94 8.04
C PHE A 176 -17.20 10.45 7.85
N GLU A 177 -16.22 11.00 8.56
CA GLU A 177 -15.91 12.43 8.54
C GLU A 177 -15.36 12.85 7.18
N ALA A 178 -14.37 12.11 6.65
CA ALA A 178 -13.78 12.35 5.35
C ALA A 178 -14.82 12.21 4.22
N GLY A 179 -15.71 11.21 4.31
CA GLY A 179 -16.78 10.99 3.35
C GLY A 179 -17.83 12.10 3.36
N ARG A 180 -18.30 12.52 4.54
CA ARG A 180 -19.33 13.58 4.67
C ARG A 180 -18.79 14.96 4.30
N LYS A 181 -17.57 15.29 4.73
CA LYS A 181 -16.99 16.64 4.56
C LYS A 181 -16.35 16.83 3.18
N HIS A 182 -15.67 15.80 2.67
CA HIS A 182 -14.80 15.93 1.50
C HIS A 182 -15.14 14.94 0.38
N LYS A 183 -16.12 14.04 0.55
CA LYS A 183 -16.45 12.98 -0.41
C LYS A 183 -15.25 12.07 -0.71
N ILE A 184 -14.40 11.87 0.31
CA ILE A 184 -13.23 11.00 0.26
C ILE A 184 -13.62 9.63 0.80
N ARG A 185 -13.23 8.57 0.09
CA ARG A 185 -13.35 7.20 0.57
C ARG A 185 -12.11 6.85 1.37
N VAL A 186 -12.28 6.09 2.44
CA VAL A 186 -11.17 5.62 3.29
C VAL A 186 -11.32 4.13 3.50
N ASN A 187 -10.29 3.33 3.21
CA ASN A 187 -10.30 1.88 3.42
C ASN A 187 -8.95 1.43 3.98
N THR A 188 -8.95 0.25 4.60
CA THR A 188 -7.74 -0.40 5.12
C THR A 188 -7.53 -1.73 4.42
N VAL A 189 -6.27 -2.06 4.10
CA VAL A 189 -5.88 -3.40 3.67
C VAL A 189 -5.19 -4.12 4.83
N SER A 190 -5.75 -5.27 5.23
CA SER A 190 -5.12 -6.21 6.17
C SER A 190 -4.34 -7.23 5.38
N ALA A 191 -3.06 -6.95 5.14
CA ALA A 191 -2.19 -7.81 4.36
C ALA A 191 -1.65 -8.99 5.19
N GLY A 192 -1.38 -10.12 4.52
CA GLY A 192 -0.65 -11.24 5.11
C GLY A 192 0.85 -10.93 5.32
N PRO A 193 1.65 -11.91 5.75
CA PRO A 193 3.07 -11.70 6.01
C PRO A 193 3.87 -11.52 4.71
N LEU A 194 4.71 -10.48 4.68
CA LEU A 194 5.69 -10.20 3.60
C LEU A 194 7.08 -10.00 4.20
N LYS A 195 8.11 -10.57 3.57
CA LYS A 195 9.52 -10.47 3.97
C LYS A 195 10.16 -9.10 3.67
N SER A 196 9.53 -8.02 4.17
CA SER A 196 10.01 -6.64 4.03
C SER A 196 11.19 -6.33 4.97
N ARG A 197 11.84 -5.17 4.79
CA ARG A 197 12.92 -4.72 5.68
C ARG A 197 12.46 -4.60 7.13
N ALA A 198 11.29 -4.02 7.37
CA ALA A 198 10.71 -3.90 8.71
C ALA A 198 10.39 -5.28 9.30
N ALA A 199 9.84 -6.19 8.50
CA ALA A 199 9.50 -7.54 8.94
C ALA A 199 10.73 -8.42 9.23
N LYS A 200 11.86 -8.19 8.55
CA LYS A 200 13.12 -8.88 8.89
C LYS A 200 13.67 -8.45 10.25
N ALA A 201 13.41 -7.21 10.67
CA ALA A 201 13.88 -6.70 11.96
C ALA A 201 13.19 -7.32 13.17
N ILE A 202 11.95 -7.81 13.03
CA ILE A 202 11.20 -8.48 14.10
C ILE A 202 11.59 -9.96 14.29
N GLY A 203 12.34 -10.56 13.37
CA GLY A 203 13.01 -11.86 13.55
C GLY A 203 12.14 -13.12 13.40
N PHE A 204 10.81 -13.02 13.31
CA PHE A 204 9.91 -14.17 13.16
C PHE A 204 9.10 -14.19 11.84
N ILE A 205 9.44 -13.33 10.88
CA ILE A 205 8.67 -13.21 9.64
C ILE A 205 8.70 -14.48 8.79
N ASP A 206 9.84 -15.18 8.70
CA ASP A 206 9.93 -16.43 7.93
C ASP A 206 8.97 -17.48 8.48
N THR A 207 8.90 -17.64 9.80
CA THR A 207 7.95 -18.53 10.47
C THR A 207 6.50 -18.17 10.12
N MET A 208 6.16 -16.88 10.07
CA MET A 208 4.80 -16.44 9.73
C MET A 208 4.46 -16.68 8.26
N VAL A 209 5.43 -16.53 7.36
CA VAL A 209 5.24 -16.86 5.93
C VAL A 209 4.99 -18.34 5.75
N GLU A 210 5.79 -19.21 6.38
CA GLU A 210 5.58 -20.66 6.31
C GLU A 210 4.26 -21.07 6.95
N TYR A 211 3.93 -20.48 8.12
CA TYR A 211 2.64 -20.73 8.77
C TYR A 211 1.47 -20.35 7.86
N SER A 212 1.52 -19.17 7.23
CA SER A 212 0.48 -18.72 6.30
C SER A 212 0.34 -19.67 5.11
N LYS A 213 1.47 -20.07 4.50
CA LYS A 213 1.48 -20.97 3.35
C LYS A 213 0.92 -22.35 3.67
N ALA A 214 1.23 -22.88 4.85
CA ALA A 214 0.73 -24.18 5.30
C ALA A 214 -0.76 -24.13 5.68
N ASN A 215 -1.24 -23.01 6.21
CA ASN A 215 -2.54 -22.94 6.87
C ASN A 215 -3.62 -22.13 6.14
N ALA A 216 -3.27 -21.32 5.14
CA ALA A 216 -4.26 -20.54 4.39
C ALA A 216 -5.04 -21.41 3.38
N PRO A 217 -6.28 -21.01 3.02
CA PRO A 217 -7.03 -21.65 1.93
C PRO A 217 -6.27 -21.66 0.59
N LEU A 218 -5.50 -20.61 0.30
CA LEU A 218 -4.61 -20.56 -0.87
C LEU A 218 -3.17 -20.78 -0.42
N GLN A 219 -2.60 -21.96 -0.72
CA GLN A 219 -1.31 -22.44 -0.21
C GLN A 219 -0.11 -21.87 -0.99
N LYS A 220 -0.01 -20.54 -1.02
CA LYS A 220 1.05 -19.81 -1.73
C LYS A 220 1.64 -18.70 -0.88
N GLU A 221 2.83 -18.25 -1.26
CA GLU A 221 3.39 -17.02 -0.70
C GLU A 221 2.61 -15.80 -1.19
N LEU A 222 2.46 -14.80 -0.32
CA LEU A 222 1.83 -13.53 -0.67
C LEU A 222 2.85 -12.63 -1.40
N SER A 223 2.50 -12.16 -2.59
CA SER A 223 3.31 -11.15 -3.29
C SER A 223 2.90 -9.74 -2.88
N ALA A 224 3.88 -8.83 -2.81
CA ALA A 224 3.61 -7.41 -2.57
C ALA A 224 2.72 -6.80 -3.68
N ASP A 225 2.82 -7.31 -4.90
CA ASP A 225 1.99 -6.88 -6.04
C ASP A 225 0.49 -7.17 -5.81
N GLU A 226 0.13 -8.21 -5.05
CA GLU A 226 -1.27 -8.54 -4.76
C GLU A 226 -1.92 -7.47 -3.87
N VAL A 227 -1.15 -6.95 -2.91
CA VAL A 227 -1.55 -5.80 -2.08
C VAL A 227 -1.58 -4.53 -2.93
N GLY A 228 -0.57 -4.29 -3.76
CA GLY A 228 -0.51 -3.14 -4.66
C GLY A 228 -1.70 -3.08 -5.62
N ASN A 229 -2.04 -4.20 -6.25
CA ASN A 229 -3.20 -4.31 -7.16
C ASN A 229 -4.52 -4.06 -6.43
N THR A 230 -4.66 -4.57 -5.20
CA THR A 230 -5.85 -4.32 -4.37
C THR A 230 -5.97 -2.83 -4.05
N VAL A 231 -4.86 -2.17 -3.70
CA VAL A 231 -4.84 -0.73 -3.43
C VAL A 231 -5.20 0.08 -4.67
N ALA A 232 -4.65 -0.26 -5.83
CA ALA A 232 -4.99 0.41 -7.09
C ALA A 232 -6.49 0.27 -7.41
N PHE A 233 -7.07 -0.92 -7.22
CA PHE A 233 -8.51 -1.13 -7.34
C PHE A 233 -9.29 -0.26 -6.35
N LEU A 234 -8.92 -0.28 -5.06
CA LEU A 234 -9.57 0.51 -4.02
C LEU A 234 -9.45 2.01 -4.26
N ALA A 235 -8.37 2.50 -4.84
CA ALA A 235 -8.20 3.91 -5.19
C ALA A 235 -9.01 4.31 -6.44
N SER A 236 -9.34 3.35 -7.31
CA SER A 236 -10.04 3.60 -8.58
C SER A 236 -11.53 3.95 -8.42
N PRO A 237 -12.17 4.50 -9.48
CA PRO A 237 -13.62 4.70 -9.51
C PRO A 237 -14.44 3.40 -9.43
N LEU A 238 -13.85 2.24 -9.75
CA LEU A 238 -14.53 0.94 -9.67
C LEU A 238 -14.94 0.60 -8.24
N ALA A 239 -14.17 1.07 -7.25
CA ALA A 239 -14.46 0.92 -5.83
C ALA A 239 -15.28 2.10 -5.25
N SER A 240 -16.01 2.85 -6.08
CA SER A 240 -16.71 4.07 -5.65
C SER A 240 -17.77 3.89 -4.55
N ALA A 241 -18.23 2.66 -4.31
CA ALA A 241 -19.16 2.30 -3.23
C ALA A 241 -18.47 1.58 -2.05
N ILE A 242 -17.14 1.52 -2.01
CA ILE A 242 -16.36 0.85 -0.95
C ILE A 242 -15.63 1.92 -0.12
N THR A 243 -16.06 2.10 1.13
CA THR A 243 -15.47 3.00 2.13
C THR A 243 -15.75 2.45 3.54
N GLY A 244 -14.85 2.72 4.48
CA GLY A 244 -14.90 2.21 5.86
C GLY A 244 -14.64 0.71 5.96
N ALA A 245 -14.09 0.09 4.92
CA ALA A 245 -13.88 -1.36 4.86
C ALA A 245 -12.45 -1.75 5.23
N VAL A 246 -12.32 -2.90 5.89
CA VAL A 246 -11.05 -3.63 6.02
C VAL A 246 -11.08 -4.77 4.99
N ILE A 247 -10.17 -4.72 4.02
CA ILE A 247 -10.05 -5.72 2.97
C ILE A 247 -8.87 -6.62 3.31
N TYR A 248 -9.14 -7.90 3.52
CA TYR A 248 -8.10 -8.90 3.79
C TYR A 248 -7.43 -9.34 2.48
N VAL A 249 -6.11 -9.25 2.45
CA VAL A 249 -5.26 -9.68 1.33
C VAL A 249 -4.15 -10.56 1.91
N ASP A 250 -4.56 -11.76 2.34
CA ASP A 250 -3.77 -12.66 3.20
C ASP A 250 -3.95 -14.13 2.80
N ASN A 251 -4.27 -14.39 1.53
CA ASN A 251 -4.59 -15.73 1.02
C ASN A 251 -5.78 -16.42 1.71
N GLY A 252 -6.60 -15.67 2.46
CA GLY A 252 -7.75 -16.16 3.20
C GLY A 252 -7.43 -16.69 4.59
N LEU A 253 -6.20 -16.47 5.10
CA LEU A 253 -5.77 -16.97 6.40
C LEU A 253 -6.70 -16.50 7.54
N ASN A 254 -7.16 -15.24 7.50
CA ASN A 254 -8.10 -14.70 8.50
C ASN A 254 -9.42 -15.49 8.64
N ALA A 255 -9.83 -16.23 7.61
CA ALA A 255 -11.07 -17.01 7.64
C ALA A 255 -10.90 -18.39 8.29
N MET A 256 -9.66 -18.80 8.57
CA MET A 256 -9.35 -20.11 9.14
C MET A 256 -9.62 -20.13 10.64
N GLY A 257 -10.40 -21.13 11.09
CA GLY A 257 -10.68 -21.34 12.52
C GLY A 257 -9.62 -22.19 13.24
N VAL A 258 -8.78 -22.91 12.50
CA VAL A 258 -7.74 -23.82 13.02
C VAL A 258 -6.52 -23.85 12.08
N GLY A 259 -5.34 -24.11 12.64
CA GLY A 259 -4.15 -24.47 11.84
C GLY A 259 -4.23 -25.94 11.42
N VAL A 260 -4.24 -26.17 10.11
CA VAL A 260 -4.33 -27.51 9.51
C VAL A 260 -3.01 -28.29 9.62
N ASP A 261 -1.91 -27.61 9.91
CA ASP A 261 -0.60 -28.20 10.22
C ASP A 261 -0.50 -28.80 11.64
N SER A 262 -1.55 -28.64 12.46
CA SER A 262 -1.59 -29.18 13.81
C SER A 262 -1.51 -30.71 13.79
N PRO A 263 -0.68 -31.34 14.65
CA PRO A 263 -0.54 -32.80 14.69
C PRO A 263 -1.85 -33.56 14.97
N ILE A 264 -2.85 -32.91 15.55
CA ILE A 264 -4.17 -33.50 15.81
C ILE A 264 -4.95 -33.84 14.53
N PHE A 265 -4.57 -33.23 13.39
CA PHE A 265 -5.21 -33.42 12.11
C PHE A 265 -4.41 -34.31 11.14
N ASN A 266 -3.32 -34.93 11.59
CA ASN A 266 -2.47 -35.79 10.74
C ASN A 266 -3.23 -36.94 10.07
N ASP A 267 -4.29 -37.44 10.70
CA ASP A 267 -5.10 -38.53 10.17
C ASP A 267 -6.24 -38.04 9.26
N LEU A 268 -6.40 -36.73 9.10
CA LEU A 268 -7.40 -36.14 8.20
C LEU A 268 -6.81 -35.92 6.80
N ASN A 269 -7.58 -36.27 5.78
CA ASN A 269 -7.22 -36.02 4.38
C ASN A 269 -7.53 -34.56 3.99
N ILE A 270 -6.78 -33.62 4.55
CA ILE A 270 -6.88 -32.19 4.21
C ILE A 270 -6.19 -31.97 2.85
N PRO A 271 -6.85 -31.34 1.86
CA PRO A 271 -6.23 -31.04 0.59
C PRO A 271 -4.98 -30.17 0.77
N SER A 272 -3.85 -30.65 0.26
CA SER A 272 -2.62 -29.87 0.15
C SER A 272 -2.22 -29.72 -1.32
N ASP A 273 -1.64 -28.58 -1.65
CA ASP A 273 -0.99 -28.40 -2.94
C ASP A 273 0.22 -29.33 -2.98
N LYS A 274 0.04 -30.48 -3.63
CA LYS A 274 1.12 -31.42 -3.95
C LYS A 274 1.98 -30.77 -5.04
N HIS A 275 2.93 -29.94 -4.62
CA HIS A 275 4.02 -29.49 -5.48
C HIS A 275 5.13 -30.54 -5.54
#